data_AF-A0A317QJF3-F1
#
_entry.id   AF-A0A317QJF3-F1
#
_cell.length_a   1.000
_cell.length_b   1.000
_cell.length_c   1.000
_cell.angle_alpha   90.00
_cell.angle_beta   90.00
_cell.angle_gamma   90.00
#
_symmetry.space_group_name_H-M   'P 1'
#
loop_
_entity.id
_entity.type
_entity.pdbx_description
1 polymer ?
#
loop_
_entity_poly.entity_id
_entity_poly.type
_entity_poly.pdbx_seq_one_letter_code
_entity_poly.pdbx_strand_id
1 'polypeptide(L)'
;MATKDLREGRLDLKTYKARIQERVAYRMRTKQLPVDGVGERLTCPAAGPAPLVKCANKPESEKPRPTRQADGHVTDARPRILPLSDISVANKPRVCDQELVAVSPVDGAKFRQSLPYGSDQHADLFNTLHQSQEGLHGFAKDEAHEALAATGKRRVRGKAAQSVFAAFLLAAASIRKIRTFLANAIEDSGGVIYVPRKQRKGDHARTGLPPGVGPPETAAAKMINLTAHTSRSRRSGPSACPQTAGDGRFSLR
;
A
#
# COMPACT_ATOMS: atom_id res chain seq x y z
N MET A 1 -5.66 22.68 -3.46
CA MET A 1 -5.82 21.32 -4.06
C MET A 1 -5.35 20.34 -3.00
N ALA A 2 -6.20 19.41 -2.53
CA ALA A 2 -5.99 18.73 -1.23
C ALA A 2 -4.59 18.16 -0.99
N THR A 3 -3.94 17.59 -2.01
CA THR A 3 -2.55 17.08 -1.90
C THR A 3 -1.53 18.19 -1.66
N LYS A 4 -1.67 19.32 -2.36
CA LYS A 4 -0.81 20.49 -2.17
C LYS A 4 -1.00 21.06 -0.76
N ASP A 5 -2.25 21.18 -0.34
CA ASP A 5 -2.62 21.72 0.97
C ASP A 5 -2.11 20.83 2.13
N LEU A 6 -2.13 19.50 1.97
CA LEU A 6 -1.51 18.56 2.94
C LEU A 6 0.02 18.75 3.01
N ARG A 7 0.70 18.88 1.86
CA ARG A 7 2.17 19.07 1.82
C ARG A 7 2.60 20.39 2.43
N GLU A 8 1.76 21.41 2.32
CA GLU A 8 1.98 22.73 2.90
C GLU A 8 1.50 22.82 4.37
N GLY A 9 1.03 21.71 4.95
CA GLY A 9 0.60 21.64 6.35
C GLY A 9 -0.73 22.34 6.67
N ARG A 10 -1.49 22.77 5.65
CA ARG A 10 -2.79 23.46 5.83
C ARG A 10 -3.95 22.51 6.16
N LEU A 11 -3.77 21.21 5.93
CA LEU A 11 -4.78 20.18 6.18
C LEU A 11 -4.15 19.04 6.97
N ASP A 12 -4.95 18.42 7.83
CA ASP A 12 -4.59 17.16 8.48
C ASP A 12 -4.84 15.96 7.54
N LEU A 13 -4.25 14.82 7.90
CA LEU A 13 -4.37 13.60 7.10
C LEU A 13 -5.82 13.10 7.03
N LYS A 14 -6.62 13.29 8.10
CA LYS A 14 -8.02 12.87 8.14
C LYS A 14 -8.87 13.67 7.16
N THR A 15 -8.76 15.00 7.15
CA THR A 15 -9.48 15.85 6.19
C THR A 15 -8.99 15.61 4.76
N TYR A 16 -7.70 15.36 4.57
CA TYR A 16 -7.17 14.97 3.27
C TYR A 16 -7.87 13.72 2.73
N LYS A 17 -7.94 12.64 3.52
CA LYS A 17 -8.59 11.38 3.11
C LYS A 17 -10.08 11.58 2.82
N ALA A 18 -10.79 12.33 3.67
CA ALA A 18 -12.20 12.65 3.44
C ALA A 18 -12.40 13.35 2.09
N ARG A 19 -11.58 14.36 1.77
CA ARG A 19 -11.62 15.07 0.49
C ARG A 19 -11.24 14.18 -0.71
N ILE A 20 -10.37 13.19 -0.54
CA ILE A 20 -10.08 12.21 -1.60
C ILE A 20 -11.30 11.31 -1.86
N GLN A 21 -11.98 10.86 -0.80
CA GLN A 21 -13.18 10.04 -0.93
C GLN A 21 -14.35 10.80 -1.55
N GLU A 22 -14.57 12.07 -1.18
CA GLU A 22 -15.59 12.93 -1.80
C GLU A 22 -15.43 13.05 -3.33
N ARG A 23 -14.20 13.01 -3.85
CA ARG A 23 -13.94 13.08 -5.30
C ARG A 23 -14.49 11.88 -6.06
N VAL A 24 -14.65 10.73 -5.40
CA VAL A 24 -15.16 9.51 -6.04
C VAL A 24 -16.56 9.75 -6.62
N ALA A 25 -17.41 10.50 -5.90
CA ALA A 25 -18.76 10.83 -6.36
C ALA A 25 -18.78 11.66 -7.66
N TYR A 26 -17.75 12.47 -7.89
CA TYR A 26 -17.64 13.35 -9.06
C TYR A 26 -16.82 12.73 -10.20
N ARG A 27 -16.24 11.54 -10.01
CA ARG A 27 -15.43 10.87 -11.02
C ARG A 27 -16.30 10.45 -12.20
N MET A 28 -15.77 10.60 -13.42
CA MET A 28 -16.38 9.99 -14.60
C MET A 28 -16.47 8.48 -14.45
N ARG A 29 -17.57 7.92 -14.95
CA ARG A 29 -17.86 6.50 -14.88
C ARG A 29 -17.47 5.80 -16.17
N THR A 30 -16.85 4.64 -16.03
CA THR A 30 -16.65 3.72 -17.16
C THR A 30 -18.00 3.15 -17.57
N LYS A 31 -18.43 3.43 -18.81
CA LYS A 31 -19.62 2.79 -19.40
C LYS A 31 -19.25 1.62 -20.31
N GLN A 32 -18.09 1.71 -20.97
CA GLN A 32 -17.54 0.64 -21.78
C GLN A 32 -16.02 0.59 -21.60
N LEU A 33 -15.51 -0.59 -21.26
CA LEU A 33 -14.08 -0.86 -21.21
C LEU A 33 -13.46 -0.75 -22.61
N PRO A 34 -12.16 -0.48 -22.72
CA PRO A 34 -11.47 -0.48 -24.01
C PRO A 34 -11.55 -1.87 -24.65
N VAL A 35 -11.90 -1.93 -25.95
CA VAL A 35 -12.03 -3.17 -26.74
C VAL A 35 -11.31 -2.95 -28.07
N ASP A 36 -10.45 -3.88 -28.47
CA ASP A 36 -9.82 -3.93 -29.81
C ASP A 36 -9.21 -2.59 -30.29
N GLY A 37 -8.45 -1.91 -29.42
CA GLY A 37 -7.80 -0.63 -29.73
C GLY A 37 -8.73 0.60 -29.66
N VAL A 38 -10.03 0.41 -29.47
CA VAL A 38 -10.98 1.48 -29.18
C VAL A 38 -10.84 1.90 -27.72
N GLY A 39 -10.70 3.21 -27.51
CA GLY A 39 -10.57 3.81 -26.19
C GLY A 39 -11.74 3.52 -25.24
N GLU A 40 -11.50 3.74 -23.94
CA GLU A 40 -12.53 3.59 -22.92
C GLU A 40 -13.61 4.66 -23.12
N ARG A 41 -14.88 4.28 -22.96
CA ARG A 41 -15.98 5.24 -23.00
C ARG A 41 -16.38 5.64 -21.59
N LEU A 42 -16.15 6.91 -21.30
CA LEU A 42 -16.47 7.53 -20.02
C LEU A 42 -17.79 8.29 -20.12
N THR A 43 -18.52 8.31 -19.01
CA THR A 43 -19.80 9.01 -18.86
C THR A 43 -19.72 9.94 -17.67
N CYS A 44 -20.22 11.17 -17.86
CA CYS A 44 -20.36 12.12 -16.77
C CYS A 44 -21.31 11.55 -15.69
N PRO A 45 -20.99 11.64 -14.39
CA PRO A 45 -21.84 11.11 -13.33
C PRO A 45 -23.22 11.78 -13.25
N ALA A 46 -23.37 12.98 -13.85
CA ALA A 46 -24.64 13.70 -13.98
C ALA A 46 -25.45 13.29 -15.23
N ALA A 47 -24.93 12.42 -16.09
CA ALA A 47 -25.58 12.03 -17.33
C ALA A 47 -26.25 10.64 -17.21
N GLY A 48 -27.20 10.37 -18.12
CA GLY A 48 -27.90 9.09 -18.22
C GLY A 48 -29.19 9.00 -17.39
N PRO A 49 -29.86 7.84 -17.41
CA PRO A 49 -31.16 7.64 -16.80
C PRO A 49 -31.12 7.54 -15.27
N ALA A 50 -29.94 7.40 -14.66
CA ALA A 50 -29.73 7.34 -13.20
C ALA A 50 -28.53 8.18 -12.78
N PRO A 51 -28.66 9.53 -12.79
CA PRO A 51 -27.55 10.42 -12.47
C PRO A 51 -27.25 10.41 -10.97
N LEU A 52 -25.97 10.21 -10.62
CA LEU A 52 -25.49 10.14 -9.24
C LEU A 52 -25.28 11.52 -8.61
N VAL A 53 -25.10 12.54 -9.46
CA VAL A 53 -24.84 13.91 -9.04
C VAL A 53 -25.71 14.88 -9.83
N LYS A 54 -25.99 16.05 -9.25
CA LYS A 54 -26.77 17.12 -9.88
C LYS A 54 -25.85 18.10 -10.57
N CYS A 55 -26.20 18.55 -11.77
CA CYS A 55 -25.42 19.54 -12.53
C CYS A 55 -26.32 20.37 -13.44
N ALA A 56 -26.17 21.70 -13.39
CA ALA A 56 -26.95 22.64 -14.21
C ALA A 56 -26.75 22.42 -15.73
N ASN A 57 -25.58 21.93 -16.15
CA ASN A 57 -25.29 21.65 -17.56
C ASN A 57 -25.97 20.37 -18.08
N LYS A 58 -26.59 19.57 -17.19
CA LYS A 58 -27.34 18.36 -17.50
C LYS A 58 -28.72 18.43 -16.83
N PRO A 59 -29.74 19.05 -17.46
CA PRO A 59 -31.02 19.37 -16.81
C PRO A 59 -31.77 18.12 -16.29
N GLU A 60 -31.63 16.98 -16.97
CA GLU A 60 -32.19 15.70 -16.51
C GLU A 60 -31.69 15.26 -15.13
N SER A 61 -30.48 15.69 -14.74
CA SER A 61 -29.92 15.39 -13.42
C SER A 61 -30.59 16.15 -12.29
N GLU A 62 -31.17 17.32 -12.58
CA GLU A 62 -31.81 18.19 -11.59
C GLU A 62 -33.21 17.72 -11.21
N LYS A 63 -33.84 16.86 -12.03
CA LYS A 63 -35.12 16.27 -11.68
C LYS A 63 -35.01 15.58 -10.32
N PRO A 64 -35.93 15.90 -9.37
CA PRO A 64 -35.83 15.40 -8.01
C PRO A 64 -35.95 13.88 -8.02
N ARG A 65 -35.03 13.22 -7.32
CA ARG A 65 -35.07 11.77 -7.09
C ARG A 65 -35.05 11.51 -5.60
N PRO A 66 -36.22 11.62 -4.95
CA PRO A 66 -36.32 11.36 -3.53
C PRO A 66 -35.93 9.92 -3.24
N THR A 67 -35.00 9.73 -2.31
CA THR A 67 -34.68 8.41 -1.76
C THR A 67 -35.19 8.38 -0.33
N ARG A 68 -35.92 7.33 0.04
CA ARG A 68 -36.40 7.16 1.41
C ARG A 68 -35.24 6.65 2.27
N GLN A 69 -34.86 7.41 3.27
CA GLN A 69 -33.84 7.02 4.23
C GLN A 69 -34.42 6.10 5.30
N ALA A 70 -33.55 5.40 6.05
CA ALA A 70 -33.95 4.51 7.14
C ALA A 70 -34.78 5.24 8.20
N ASP A 71 -34.50 6.53 8.41
CA ASP A 71 -35.20 7.41 9.37
C ASP A 71 -36.57 7.90 8.85
N GLY A 72 -37.05 7.37 7.71
CA GLY A 72 -38.33 7.75 7.10
C GLY A 72 -38.32 9.07 6.33
N HIS A 73 -37.26 9.88 6.45
CA HIS A 73 -37.10 11.12 5.71
C HIS A 73 -36.90 10.87 4.21
N VAL A 74 -37.55 11.69 3.38
CA VAL A 74 -37.50 11.60 1.93
C VAL A 74 -36.66 12.75 1.39
N THR A 75 -35.43 12.46 1.00
CA THR A 75 -34.48 13.48 0.51
C THR A 75 -33.72 13.01 -0.71
N ASP A 76 -33.37 13.98 -1.55
CA ASP A 76 -32.45 13.77 -2.66
C ASP A 76 -31.03 14.15 -2.23
N ALA A 77 -30.30 13.16 -1.70
CA ALA A 77 -28.97 13.30 -1.11
C ALA A 77 -27.82 13.38 -2.15
N ARG A 78 -28.13 13.45 -3.45
CA ARG A 78 -27.11 13.48 -4.50
C ARG A 78 -26.30 14.79 -4.42
N PRO A 79 -24.96 14.73 -4.44
CA PRO A 79 -24.14 15.92 -4.39
C PRO A 79 -24.28 16.74 -5.68
N ARG A 80 -24.04 18.04 -5.60
CA ARG A 80 -24.12 18.96 -6.73
C ARG A 80 -22.72 19.30 -7.24
N ILE A 81 -22.51 19.15 -8.54
CA ILE A 81 -21.35 19.71 -9.22
C ILE A 81 -21.60 21.21 -9.39
N LEU A 82 -20.66 22.02 -8.92
CA LEU A 82 -20.59 23.45 -9.21
C LEU A 82 -19.53 23.64 -10.30
N PRO A 83 -19.93 23.85 -11.57
CA PRO A 83 -18.98 24.15 -12.64
C PRO A 83 -18.19 25.43 -12.30
N LEU A 84 -16.99 25.55 -12.86
CA LEU A 84 -16.26 26.82 -12.82
C LEU A 84 -17.03 27.88 -13.62
N SER A 85 -16.79 29.15 -13.32
CA SER A 85 -17.53 30.28 -13.91
C SER A 85 -17.41 30.38 -15.43
N ASP A 86 -16.33 29.86 -16.01
CA ASP A 86 -16.08 29.76 -17.45
C ASP A 86 -16.92 28.67 -18.14
N ILE A 87 -17.36 27.66 -17.39
CA ILE A 87 -18.17 26.55 -17.86
C ILE A 87 -19.64 26.81 -17.52
N SER A 88 -20.33 27.49 -18.43
CA SER A 88 -21.76 27.81 -18.29
C SER A 88 -22.62 26.95 -19.22
N VAL A 89 -23.95 27.04 -19.04
CA VAL A 89 -24.92 26.39 -19.96
C VAL A 89 -24.73 26.90 -21.41
N ALA A 90 -24.35 28.17 -21.56
CA ALA A 90 -24.11 28.79 -22.86
C ALA A 90 -22.74 28.42 -23.46
N ASN A 91 -21.73 28.21 -22.63
CA ASN A 91 -20.37 27.85 -23.05
C ASN A 91 -19.91 26.55 -22.37
N LYS A 92 -20.51 25.44 -22.80
CA LYS A 92 -20.22 24.12 -22.25
C LYS A 92 -19.26 23.33 -23.14
N PRO A 93 -18.29 22.60 -22.57
CA PRO A 93 -17.42 21.72 -23.34
C PRO A 93 -18.21 20.52 -23.89
N ARG A 94 -17.69 19.88 -24.95
CA ARG A 94 -18.32 18.68 -25.57
C ARG A 94 -18.69 17.58 -24.57
N VAL A 95 -17.90 17.41 -23.52
CA VAL A 95 -18.15 16.47 -22.41
C VAL A 95 -19.50 16.72 -21.72
N CYS A 96 -19.92 17.97 -21.61
CA CYS A 96 -21.18 18.37 -21.00
C CYS A 96 -22.36 18.29 -22.00
N ASP A 97 -22.11 18.30 -23.30
CA ASP A 97 -23.15 18.06 -24.31
C ASP A 97 -23.46 16.59 -24.46
N GLN A 98 -22.43 15.76 -24.59
CA GLN A 98 -22.56 14.35 -24.87
C GLN A 98 -22.81 13.55 -23.58
N GLU A 99 -23.47 12.39 -23.69
CA GLU A 99 -23.55 11.46 -22.56
C GLU A 99 -22.23 10.69 -22.39
N LEU A 100 -21.58 10.36 -23.51
CA LEU A 100 -20.34 9.58 -23.55
C LEU A 100 -19.22 10.34 -24.23
N VAL A 101 -18.02 10.14 -23.73
CA VAL A 101 -16.77 10.60 -24.33
C VAL A 101 -15.84 9.40 -24.47
N ALA A 102 -15.26 9.23 -25.66
CA ALA A 102 -14.24 8.23 -25.90
C ALA A 102 -12.87 8.82 -25.52
N VAL A 103 -12.13 8.12 -24.68
CA VAL A 103 -10.76 8.48 -24.29
C VAL A 103 -9.82 7.41 -24.83
N SER A 104 -8.93 7.78 -25.75
CA SER A 104 -7.96 6.86 -26.33
C SER A 104 -7.06 6.26 -25.24
N PRO A 105 -6.55 5.03 -25.40
CA PRO A 105 -5.57 4.46 -24.47
C PRO A 105 -4.30 5.32 -24.34
N VAL A 106 -3.94 6.02 -25.41
CA VAL A 106 -2.75 6.90 -25.49
C VAL A 106 -3.02 8.25 -24.81
N ASP A 107 -4.26 8.74 -24.87
CA ASP A 107 -4.65 10.02 -24.29
C ASP A 107 -4.53 9.98 -22.77
N GLY A 108 -3.58 10.74 -22.23
CA GLY A 108 -3.36 10.78 -20.78
C GLY A 108 -2.78 9.49 -20.20
N ALA A 109 -2.20 8.60 -21.02
CA ALA A 109 -1.57 7.34 -20.56
C ALA A 109 -0.60 7.55 -19.39
N LYS A 110 0.17 8.65 -19.41
CA LYS A 110 1.08 9.07 -18.33
C LYS A 110 0.39 9.26 -16.97
N PHE A 111 -0.88 9.64 -16.96
CA PHE A 111 -1.66 9.93 -15.76
C PHE A 111 -2.62 8.81 -15.38
N ARG A 112 -2.70 7.75 -16.20
CA ARG A 112 -3.61 6.64 -15.97
C ARG A 112 -3.07 5.77 -14.85
N GLN A 113 -3.84 5.66 -13.77
CA GLN A 113 -3.56 4.77 -12.64
C GLN A 113 -4.84 3.99 -12.33
N SER A 114 -4.70 2.69 -12.06
CA SER A 114 -5.82 1.85 -11.64
C SER A 114 -6.35 2.30 -10.27
N LEU A 115 -5.44 2.56 -9.34
CA LEU A 115 -5.73 3.07 -8.01
C LEU A 115 -5.64 4.61 -8.01
N PRO A 116 -6.66 5.31 -7.48
CA PRO A 116 -6.60 6.76 -7.35
C PRO A 116 -5.47 7.19 -6.41
N TYR A 117 -4.63 8.12 -6.86
CA TYR A 117 -3.56 8.69 -6.03
C TYR A 117 -4.11 9.27 -4.72
N GLY A 118 -3.49 8.88 -3.61
CA GLY A 118 -3.88 9.33 -2.27
C GLY A 118 -5.05 8.58 -1.65
N SER A 119 -5.64 7.61 -2.36
CA SER A 119 -6.53 6.63 -1.73
C SER A 119 -5.75 5.74 -0.76
N ASP A 120 -6.44 5.16 0.21
CA ASP A 120 -5.84 4.21 1.16
C ASP A 120 -5.21 3.03 0.40
N GLN A 121 -5.95 2.40 -0.50
CA GLN A 121 -5.46 1.31 -1.35
C GLN A 121 -4.20 1.68 -2.14
N HIS A 122 -4.14 2.90 -2.69
CA HIS A 122 -2.94 3.38 -3.39
C HIS A 122 -1.76 3.53 -2.43
N ALA A 123 -1.95 4.21 -1.29
CA ALA A 123 -0.91 4.42 -0.31
C ALA A 123 -0.37 3.09 0.23
N ASP A 124 -1.28 2.16 0.48
CA ASP A 124 -1.00 0.81 0.94
C ASP A 124 -0.17 0.02 -0.05
N LEU A 125 -0.60 -0.07 -1.31
CA LEU A 125 0.16 -0.76 -2.35
C LEU A 125 1.53 -0.10 -2.58
N PHE A 126 1.57 1.23 -2.64
CA PHE A 126 2.82 1.97 -2.80
C PHE A 126 3.80 1.67 -1.67
N ASN A 127 3.35 1.78 -0.43
CA ASN A 127 4.19 1.48 0.74
C ASN A 127 4.65 0.03 0.73
N THR A 128 3.78 -0.92 0.37
CA THR A 128 4.13 -2.34 0.25
C THR A 128 5.30 -2.57 -0.69
N LEU A 129 5.18 -2.05 -1.92
CA LEU A 129 6.16 -2.22 -2.97
C LEU A 129 7.46 -1.48 -2.64
N HIS A 130 7.34 -0.29 -2.06
CA HIS A 130 8.49 0.51 -1.66
C HIS A 130 9.28 -0.17 -0.53
N GLN A 131 8.60 -0.63 0.53
CA GLN A 131 9.25 -1.35 1.63
C GLN A 131 9.95 -2.64 1.17
N SER A 132 9.40 -3.33 0.17
CA SER A 132 10.06 -4.48 -0.46
C SER A 132 11.38 -4.07 -1.13
N GLN A 133 11.35 -2.99 -1.92
CA GLN A 133 12.53 -2.48 -2.61
C GLN A 133 13.58 -1.97 -1.61
N GLU A 134 13.18 -1.18 -0.63
CA GLU A 134 14.06 -0.66 0.43
C GLU A 134 14.69 -1.79 1.23
N GLY A 135 13.94 -2.85 1.53
CA GLY A 135 14.46 -4.05 2.19
C GLY A 135 15.53 -4.76 1.38
N LEU A 136 15.35 -4.90 0.06
CA LEU A 136 16.36 -5.48 -0.83
C LEU A 136 17.59 -4.58 -0.94
N HIS A 137 17.39 -3.27 -1.06
CA HIS A 137 18.49 -2.30 -1.11
C HIS A 137 19.29 -2.27 0.19
N GLY A 138 18.61 -2.33 1.34
CA GLY A 138 19.25 -2.44 2.64
C GLY A 138 20.07 -3.72 2.77
N PHE A 139 19.51 -4.85 2.33
CA PHE A 139 20.22 -6.12 2.31
C PHE A 139 21.48 -6.08 1.43
N ALA A 140 21.39 -5.56 0.21
CA ALA A 140 22.55 -5.47 -0.68
C ALA A 140 23.62 -4.47 -0.20
N LYS A 141 23.24 -3.48 0.62
CA LYS A 141 24.15 -2.49 1.19
C LYS A 141 24.76 -2.93 2.52
N ASP A 142 24.32 -4.03 3.10
CA ASP A 142 24.82 -4.54 4.38
C ASP A 142 26.35 -4.70 4.34
N GLU A 143 27.04 -4.03 5.26
CA GLU A 143 28.49 -3.99 5.32
C GLU A 143 29.11 -5.35 5.66
N ALA A 144 28.37 -6.19 6.39
CA ALA A 144 28.82 -7.52 6.78
C ALA A 144 28.91 -8.51 5.60
N HIS A 145 28.24 -8.20 4.47
CA HIS A 145 28.11 -9.12 3.35
C HIS A 145 28.64 -8.48 2.04
N GLU A 146 27.76 -7.95 1.20
CA GLU A 146 28.09 -7.41 -0.12
C GLU A 146 28.69 -6.01 -0.03
N ALA A 147 28.30 -5.24 0.98
CA ALA A 147 28.72 -3.86 1.22
C ALA A 147 28.69 -3.05 -0.09
N LEU A 148 27.60 -3.14 -0.86
CA LEU A 148 27.51 -2.53 -2.20
C LEU A 148 27.79 -1.01 -2.17
N ALA A 149 27.50 -0.35 -1.05
CA ALA A 149 27.80 1.06 -0.85
C ALA A 149 29.32 1.34 -0.66
N ALA A 150 30.09 0.38 -0.15
CA ALA A 150 31.50 0.54 0.14
C ALA A 150 32.34 0.60 -1.14
N THR A 151 33.08 1.69 -1.32
CA THR A 151 34.03 1.87 -2.43
C THR A 151 35.11 0.79 -2.44
N GLY A 152 35.47 0.25 -1.27
CA GLY A 152 36.46 -0.81 -1.11
C GLY A 152 36.11 -2.15 -1.77
N LYS A 153 34.83 -2.40 -2.11
CA LYS A 153 34.39 -3.58 -2.87
C LYS A 153 34.28 -3.31 -4.38
N ARG A 154 34.50 -2.05 -4.80
CA ARG A 154 34.47 -1.56 -6.19
C ARG A 154 35.74 -0.77 -6.51
N ARG A 155 36.91 -1.36 -6.19
CA ARG A 155 38.22 -0.66 -6.26
C ARG A 155 38.65 -0.27 -7.66
N VAL A 156 38.10 -0.92 -8.69
CA VAL A 156 38.49 -0.65 -10.08
C VAL A 156 37.93 0.70 -10.53
N ARG A 157 38.77 1.51 -11.18
CA ARG A 157 38.39 2.80 -11.75
C ARG A 157 37.70 2.60 -13.09
N GLY A 158 36.73 3.46 -13.40
CA GLY A 158 35.97 3.44 -14.64
C GLY A 158 34.55 2.90 -14.47
N LYS A 159 33.59 3.61 -15.08
CA LYS A 159 32.15 3.32 -14.91
C LYS A 159 31.77 1.91 -15.36
N ALA A 160 32.38 1.42 -16.44
CA ALA A 160 32.12 0.08 -16.97
C ALA A 160 32.61 -1.05 -16.05
N ALA A 161 33.80 -0.91 -15.47
CA ALA A 161 34.28 -1.90 -14.51
C ALA A 161 33.44 -1.87 -13.22
N GLN A 162 33.10 -0.67 -12.74
CA GLN A 162 32.27 -0.52 -11.53
C GLN A 162 30.86 -1.10 -11.69
N SER A 163 30.25 -0.99 -12.88
CA SER A 163 28.93 -1.59 -13.13
C SER A 163 28.99 -3.12 -13.13
N VAL A 164 30.05 -3.71 -13.67
CA VAL A 164 30.26 -5.17 -13.63
C VAL A 164 30.43 -5.68 -12.19
N PHE A 165 31.25 -5.03 -11.37
CA PHE A 165 31.37 -5.40 -9.95
C PHE A 165 30.07 -5.22 -9.18
N ALA A 166 29.34 -4.12 -9.42
CA ALA A 166 28.03 -3.92 -8.82
C ALA A 166 27.03 -5.03 -9.21
N ALA A 167 27.05 -5.47 -10.47
CA ALA A 167 26.22 -6.57 -10.94
C ALA A 167 26.54 -7.89 -10.23
N PHE A 168 27.82 -8.24 -10.07
CA PHE A 168 28.22 -9.45 -9.34
C PHE A 168 27.84 -9.40 -7.85
N LEU A 169 28.01 -8.24 -7.19
CA LEU A 169 27.60 -8.06 -5.80
C LEU A 169 26.08 -8.20 -5.66
N LEU A 170 25.30 -7.63 -6.58
CA LEU A 170 23.84 -7.74 -6.57
C LEU A 170 23.35 -9.17 -6.86
N ALA A 171 24.03 -9.89 -7.76
CA ALA A 171 23.76 -11.30 -8.03
C ALA A 171 24.03 -12.16 -6.78
N ALA A 172 25.16 -11.92 -6.11
CA ALA A 172 25.49 -12.61 -4.86
C ALA A 172 24.47 -12.32 -3.74
N ALA A 173 24.01 -11.07 -3.61
CA ALA A 173 22.93 -10.70 -2.71
C ALA A 173 21.63 -11.45 -3.02
N SER A 174 21.25 -11.49 -4.29
CA SER A 174 20.04 -12.19 -4.74
C SER A 174 20.10 -13.68 -4.41
N ILE A 175 21.23 -14.35 -4.68
CA ILE A 175 21.44 -15.77 -4.36
C ILE A 175 21.35 -16.02 -2.86
N ARG A 176 22.01 -15.19 -2.03
CA ARG A 176 21.93 -15.30 -0.57
C ARG A 176 20.50 -15.09 -0.07
N LYS A 177 19.79 -14.12 -0.62
CA LYS A 177 18.41 -13.83 -0.23
C LYS A 177 17.47 -15.02 -0.54
N ILE A 178 17.61 -15.63 -1.72
CA ILE A 178 16.84 -16.81 -2.11
C ILE A 178 17.17 -17.99 -1.19
N ARG A 179 18.46 -18.25 -0.91
CA ARG A 179 18.87 -19.31 0.01
C ARG A 179 18.28 -19.11 1.41
N THR A 180 18.35 -17.89 1.94
CA THR A 180 17.76 -17.56 3.25
C THR A 180 16.24 -17.68 3.24
N PHE A 181 15.58 -17.33 2.13
CA PHE A 181 14.14 -17.54 1.97
C PHE A 181 13.80 -19.03 2.02
N LEU A 182 14.43 -19.85 1.18
CA LEU A 182 14.18 -21.30 1.14
C LEU A 182 14.49 -21.99 2.47
N ALA A 183 15.54 -21.56 3.18
CA ALA A 183 15.89 -22.11 4.49
C ALA A 183 14.87 -21.78 5.61
N ASN A 184 14.14 -20.67 5.48
CA ASN A 184 13.18 -20.21 6.49
C ASN A 184 11.73 -20.29 6.03
N ALA A 185 11.48 -20.77 4.80
CA ALA A 185 10.16 -20.85 4.22
C ALA A 185 9.36 -21.97 4.87
N ILE A 186 8.08 -21.71 5.05
CA ILE A 186 7.08 -22.64 5.53
C ILE A 186 6.06 -22.80 4.40
N GLU A 187 5.59 -24.03 4.20
CA GLU A 187 4.58 -24.34 3.22
C GLU A 187 3.17 -24.19 3.83
N ASP A 188 2.30 -23.46 3.14
CA ASP A 188 0.88 -23.37 3.49
C ASP A 188 0.11 -24.62 3.03
N SER A 189 -1.12 -24.82 3.52
CA SER A 189 -1.99 -25.94 3.11
C SER A 189 -2.26 -26.02 1.61
N GLY A 190 -2.08 -24.91 0.88
CA GLY A 190 -2.19 -24.85 -0.58
C GLY A 190 -0.88 -25.07 -1.35
N GLY A 191 0.21 -25.49 -0.70
CA GLY A 191 1.51 -25.72 -1.34
C GLY A 191 2.31 -24.44 -1.65
N VAL A 192 1.86 -23.29 -1.14
CA VAL A 192 2.56 -22.01 -1.34
C VAL A 192 3.59 -21.82 -0.23
N ILE A 193 4.86 -21.63 -0.60
CA ILE A 193 5.93 -21.36 0.35
C ILE A 193 6.03 -19.87 0.71
N TYR A 194 6.13 -19.57 2.00
CA TYR A 194 6.26 -18.20 2.49
C TYR A 194 7.12 -18.13 3.76
N VAL A 195 7.71 -16.97 4.02
CA VAL A 195 8.42 -16.72 5.29
C VAL A 195 7.53 -15.87 6.18
N PRO A 196 7.14 -16.34 7.38
CA PRO A 196 6.34 -15.54 8.29
C PRO A 196 7.14 -14.32 8.74
N ARG A 197 6.63 -13.12 8.46
CA ARG A 197 7.24 -11.90 9.01
C ARG A 197 6.95 -11.83 10.50
N LYS A 198 7.99 -11.72 11.32
CA LYS A 198 7.83 -11.35 12.73
C LYS A 198 7.20 -9.96 12.80
N GLN A 199 6.00 -9.90 13.35
CA GLN A 199 5.33 -8.64 13.69
C GLN A 199 6.26 -7.84 14.61
N ARG A 200 6.66 -6.63 14.19
CA ARG A 200 7.35 -5.71 15.09
C ARG A 200 6.37 -5.30 16.18
N LYS A 201 6.79 -5.35 17.45
CA LYS A 201 6.00 -4.88 18.61
C LYS A 201 6.53 -3.51 19.06
N GLY A 202 5.65 -2.64 19.59
CA GLY A 202 6.00 -1.30 20.10
C GLY A 202 5.57 -0.14 19.18
N ASP A 203 5.99 1.08 19.49
CA ASP A 203 5.53 2.30 18.79
C ASP A 203 5.92 2.34 17.30
N HIS A 204 6.97 1.62 16.91
CA HIS A 204 7.39 1.42 15.52
C HIS A 204 6.66 0.27 14.79
N ALA A 205 5.69 -0.40 15.45
CA ALA A 205 4.87 -1.44 14.84
C ALA A 205 3.85 -0.88 13.84
N ARG A 206 3.50 0.41 13.97
CA ARG A 206 2.46 1.09 13.19
C ARG A 206 2.96 1.83 11.95
N THR A 207 4.26 1.82 11.67
CA THR A 207 4.76 2.30 10.38
C THR A 207 4.59 1.22 9.32
N GLY A 208 3.33 1.05 8.89
CA GLY A 208 2.96 0.37 7.65
C GLY A 208 3.25 -1.12 7.62
N LEU A 209 2.45 -1.92 8.33
CA LEU A 209 2.11 -3.22 7.76
C LEU A 209 1.47 -2.93 6.40
N PRO A 210 1.99 -3.46 5.28
CA PRO A 210 1.21 -3.45 4.06
C PRO A 210 -0.10 -4.21 4.33
N PRO A 211 -1.29 -3.65 4.06
CA PRO A 211 -2.52 -4.41 4.16
C PRO A 211 -2.58 -5.39 2.99
N GLY A 212 -1.95 -6.54 3.21
CA GLY A 212 -2.42 -7.80 2.67
C GLY A 212 -3.35 -8.41 3.71
N VAL A 213 -4.40 -9.08 3.24
CA VAL A 213 -5.22 -10.00 4.04
C VAL A 213 -4.29 -10.75 5.00
N GLY A 214 -4.66 -10.83 6.27
CA GLY A 214 -3.89 -11.61 7.26
C GLY A 214 -3.59 -13.01 6.71
N PRO A 215 -2.54 -13.69 7.23
CA PRO A 215 -2.24 -15.05 6.78
C PRO A 215 -3.53 -15.88 6.79
N PRO A 216 -3.73 -16.77 5.80
CA PRO A 216 -4.97 -17.55 5.70
C PRO A 216 -5.30 -18.12 7.08
N GLU A 217 -6.59 -18.11 7.47
CA GLU A 217 -7.05 -18.39 8.84
C GLU A 217 -6.46 -19.70 9.41
N THR A 218 -6.07 -20.63 8.54
CA THR A 218 -5.36 -21.87 8.82
C THR A 218 -3.99 -21.68 9.52
N ALA A 219 -3.24 -20.64 9.22
CA ALA A 219 -1.94 -20.35 9.84
C ALA A 219 -2.08 -19.65 11.21
N ALA A 220 -3.14 -18.87 11.41
CA ALA A 220 -3.44 -18.22 12.70
C ALA A 220 -3.87 -19.25 13.76
N ALA A 221 -4.64 -20.28 13.37
CA ALA A 221 -5.06 -21.36 14.27
C ALA A 221 -3.88 -22.22 14.77
N LYS A 222 -2.84 -22.41 13.95
CA LYS A 222 -1.69 -23.26 14.31
C LYS A 222 -0.75 -22.60 15.33
N MET A 223 -0.66 -21.27 15.36
CA MET A 223 0.16 -20.55 16.34
C MET A 223 -0.42 -20.54 17.76
N ILE A 224 -1.75 -20.66 17.90
CA ILE A 224 -2.42 -20.72 19.21
C ILE A 224 -2.19 -22.08 19.89
N ASN A 225 -2.09 -23.16 19.10
CA ASN A 225 -1.91 -24.52 19.64
C ASN A 225 -0.46 -24.84 20.00
N LEU A 226 0.54 -24.16 19.41
CA LEU A 226 1.95 -24.39 19.73
C LEU A 226 2.37 -23.78 21.08
N THR A 227 1.72 -22.69 21.50
CA THR A 227 1.92 -22.06 22.82
C THR A 227 1.21 -22.79 23.97
N ALA A 228 0.23 -23.65 23.68
CA ALA A 228 -0.47 -24.43 24.69
C ALA A 228 0.35 -25.65 25.18
N HIS A 229 1.23 -26.21 24.35
CA HIS A 229 2.01 -27.42 24.70
C HIS A 229 3.31 -27.17 25.47
N THR A 230 3.76 -25.91 25.58
CA THR A 230 5.05 -25.57 26.24
C THR A 230 4.92 -25.13 27.71
N SER A 231 3.73 -25.16 28.31
CA SER A 231 3.50 -24.68 29.68
C SER A 231 3.48 -25.76 30.77
N ARG A 232 3.71 -27.04 30.46
CA ARG A 232 3.61 -28.14 31.43
C ARG A 232 4.96 -28.80 31.76
N SER A 233 5.92 -28.04 32.28
CA SER A 233 7.14 -28.59 32.88
C SER A 233 7.83 -27.58 33.81
N ARG A 234 7.21 -27.21 34.94
CA ARG A 234 7.89 -26.62 36.11
C ARG A 234 7.20 -27.00 37.43
N ARG A 235 7.89 -27.84 38.22
CA ARG A 235 7.92 -28.06 39.69
C ARG A 235 8.65 -29.40 39.86
N SER A 236 9.66 -29.62 40.70
CA SER A 236 10.12 -29.03 41.97
C SER A 236 11.53 -29.60 42.29
N GLY A 237 12.38 -28.86 43.04
CA GLY A 237 13.65 -29.36 43.60
C GLY A 237 13.46 -30.41 44.72
N PRO A 238 14.51 -30.84 45.48
CA PRO A 238 15.40 -29.92 46.21
C PRO A 238 16.89 -30.35 46.44
N SER A 239 17.67 -29.38 46.95
CA SER A 239 18.79 -29.40 47.93
C SER A 239 19.91 -30.46 47.89
N ALA A 240 21.18 -30.01 47.82
CA ALA A 240 22.13 -30.00 48.95
C ALA A 240 23.53 -29.48 48.52
N CYS A 241 24.15 -28.68 49.38
CA CYS A 241 25.57 -28.30 49.37
C CYS A 241 26.47 -29.49 49.78
N PRO A 242 27.78 -29.41 49.49
CA PRO A 242 28.72 -29.37 50.63
C PRO A 242 29.86 -28.36 50.47
N GLN A 243 30.38 -27.95 51.63
CA GLN A 243 31.50 -27.03 51.86
C GLN A 243 32.84 -27.78 51.93
N THR A 244 33.93 -27.13 51.51
CA THR A 244 35.30 -27.13 52.09
C THR A 244 36.11 -26.05 51.33
N ALA A 245 36.45 -24.88 51.89
CA ALA A 245 37.52 -24.53 52.86
C ALA A 245 38.96 -24.56 52.29
N GLY A 246 39.67 -23.41 52.35
CA GLY A 246 41.14 -23.27 52.15
C GLY A 246 41.54 -22.19 51.13
N ASP A 247 41.56 -20.90 51.49
CA ASP A 247 42.73 -20.09 51.93
C ASP A 247 43.76 -19.70 50.83
N GLY A 248 44.00 -18.39 50.66
CA GLY A 248 45.13 -17.87 49.87
C GLY A 248 44.96 -16.46 49.30
N ARG A 249 45.52 -15.46 49.99
CA ARG A 249 45.65 -14.03 49.61
C ARG A 249 46.36 -13.80 48.27
N PHE A 250 46.01 -12.72 47.54
CA PHE A 250 46.89 -11.64 47.00
C PHE A 250 46.09 -10.77 45.99
N SER A 251 45.67 -9.55 46.36
CA SER A 251 46.28 -8.23 46.08
C SER A 251 46.40 -7.79 44.62
N LEU A 252 45.70 -6.68 44.35
CA LEU A 252 45.71 -5.75 43.22
C LEU A 252 47.06 -5.56 42.49
N ARG A 253 46.99 -5.57 41.16
CA ARG A 253 47.46 -4.50 40.25
C ARG A 253 46.77 -4.63 38.89
#